data_AF-A0A1I7V2A9-F1
#
_entry.id   AF-A0A1I7V2A9-F1
#
_cell.length_a   1.000
_cell.length_b   1.000
_cell.length_c   1.000
_cell.angle_alpha   90.00
_cell.angle_beta   90.00
_cell.angle_gamma   90.00
#
_symmetry.space_group_name_H-M   'P 1'
#
loop_
_entity.id
_entity.type
_entity.pdbx_description
1 polymer ?
#
loop_
_entity_poly.entity_id
_entity_poly.type
_entity_poly.pdbx_seq_one_letter_code
_entity_poly.pdbx_strand_id
1 'polypeptide(L)'
;MKAACEGLLYIFEEHSDCSRKIENIREKCKPRTSCANMFGEKNCGRDLIIERCSKEEWVGFRNSMIKLMTVADPMCDLDQYRKL
;
A
#
# COMPACT_ATOMS: atom_id res chain seq x y z
N MET A 1 -11.50 10.93 9.35
CA MET A 1 -12.02 10.47 8.04
C MET A 1 -11.60 11.36 6.87
N LYS A 2 -11.92 12.68 6.83
CA LYS A 2 -11.54 13.56 5.70
C LYS A 2 -10.04 13.49 5.32
N ALA A 3 -9.15 13.65 6.29
CA ALA A 3 -7.71 13.60 6.07
C ALA A 3 -7.20 12.24 5.57
N ALA A 4 -7.84 11.13 5.95
CA ALA A 4 -7.48 9.80 5.47
C ALA A 4 -7.91 9.61 4.00
N CYS A 5 -9.07 10.13 3.61
CA CYS A 5 -9.49 10.11 2.20
C CYS A 5 -8.57 10.96 1.31
N GLU A 6 -8.20 12.16 1.77
CA GLU A 6 -7.25 13.04 1.07
C GLU A 6 -5.87 12.40 0.95
N GLY A 7 -5.37 11.76 2.03
CA GLY A 7 -4.11 11.03 2.00
C GLY A 7 -4.13 9.83 1.04
N LEU A 8 -5.25 9.10 0.96
CA LEU A 8 -5.40 7.99 0.03
C LEU A 8 -5.38 8.46 -1.44
N LEU A 9 -6.06 9.57 -1.75
CA LEU A 9 -6.05 10.16 -3.09
C LEU A 9 -4.64 10.57 -3.51
N TYR A 10 -3.91 11.27 -2.63
CA TYR A 10 -2.53 11.67 -2.88
C TYR A 10 -1.62 10.47 -3.20
N ILE A 11 -1.74 9.37 -2.45
CA ILE A 11 -0.97 8.14 -2.67
C ILE A 11 -1.24 7.56 -4.06
N PHE A 12 -2.51 7.54 -4.50
CA PHE A 12 -2.85 7.03 -5.82
C PHE A 12 -2.35 7.92 -6.95
N GLU A 13 -2.33 9.24 -6.77
CA GLU A 13 -1.78 10.19 -7.74
C GLU A 13 -0.26 10.03 -7.85
N GLU A 14 0.45 9.99 -6.72
CA GLU A 14 1.91 9.84 -6.63
C GLU A 14 2.38 8.53 -7.29
N HIS A 15 1.67 7.42 -7.07
CA HIS A 15 2.00 6.10 -7.61
C HIS A 15 1.14 5.68 -8.81
N SER A 16 0.55 6.64 -9.52
CA SER A 16 -0.40 6.38 -10.62
C SER A 16 0.21 5.55 -11.75
N ASP A 17 1.47 5.81 -12.11
CA ASP A 17 2.19 5.06 -13.16
C ASP A 17 2.38 3.59 -12.79
N CYS A 18 2.79 3.30 -11.55
CA CYS A 18 2.92 1.94 -11.07
C CYS A 18 1.54 1.26 -10.94
N SER A 19 0.55 1.99 -10.44
CA SER A 19 -0.82 1.50 -10.26
C SER A 19 -1.42 0.96 -11.56
N ARG A 20 -1.19 1.65 -12.69
CA ARG A 20 -1.64 1.20 -14.02
C ARG A 20 -0.96 -0.11 -14.46
N LYS A 21 0.30 -0.33 -14.11
CA LYS A 21 1.05 -1.55 -14.46
C LYS A 21 0.56 -2.79 -13.68
N ILE A 22 -0.05 -2.59 -12.52
CA ILE A 22 -0.48 -3.67 -11.62
C ILE A 22 -2.00 -3.88 -11.58
N GLU A 23 -2.78 -3.04 -12.27
CA GLU A 23 -4.25 -3.03 -12.30
C GLU A 23 -4.83 -4.42 -12.61
N ASN A 24 -4.28 -5.10 -13.63
CA ASN A 24 -4.74 -6.43 -14.08
C ASN A 24 -4.35 -7.60 -13.15
N ILE A 25 -3.59 -7.34 -12.08
CA ILE A 25 -3.08 -8.38 -11.15
C ILE A 25 -3.61 -8.15 -9.71
N ARG A 26 -4.20 -6.98 -9.44
CA ARG A 26 -4.75 -6.60 -8.13
C ARG A 26 -5.75 -7.60 -7.57
N GLU A 27 -6.56 -8.22 -8.42
CA GLU A 27 -7.55 -9.24 -8.03
C GLU A 27 -6.92 -10.51 -7.43
N LYS A 28 -5.68 -10.85 -7.83
CA LYS A 28 -4.97 -12.04 -7.32
C LYS A 28 -4.41 -11.81 -5.91
N CYS A 29 -3.99 -10.58 -5.63
CA CYS A 29 -3.34 -10.24 -4.36
C CYS A 29 -4.34 -9.93 -3.23
N LYS A 30 -5.60 -9.60 -3.57
CA LYS A 30 -6.68 -9.29 -2.62
C LYS A 30 -6.23 -8.36 -1.47
N PRO A 31 -5.51 -7.25 -1.74
CA PRO A 31 -5.12 -6.31 -0.69
C PRO A 31 -6.38 -5.77 -0.01
N ARG A 32 -6.40 -5.82 1.32
CA ARG A 32 -7.49 -5.25 2.12
C ARG A 32 -6.94 -4.06 2.88
N THR A 33 -7.73 -3.01 3.01
CA THR A 33 -7.38 -1.85 3.84
C THR A 33 -7.47 -2.13 5.35
N SER A 34 -7.78 -3.36 5.76
CA SER A 34 -7.70 -3.79 7.15
C SER A 34 -6.24 -3.91 7.60
N CYS A 35 -5.94 -3.46 8.82
CA CYS A 35 -4.62 -3.53 9.42
C CYS A 35 -3.90 -4.87 9.23
N ALA A 36 -4.59 -6.00 9.40
CA ALA A 36 -3.99 -7.33 9.37
C ALA A 36 -3.52 -7.82 7.98
N ASN A 37 -3.94 -7.15 6.90
CA ASN A 37 -3.68 -7.61 5.53
C ASN A 37 -3.50 -6.44 4.55
N MET A 38 -2.86 -5.36 5.03
CA MET A 38 -2.73 -4.09 4.30
C MET A 38 -2.18 -4.25 2.88
N PHE A 39 -1.23 -5.16 2.69
CA PHE A 39 -0.59 -5.42 1.39
C PHE A 39 -0.98 -6.75 0.74
N GLY A 40 -2.10 -7.33 1.17
CA GLY A 40 -2.60 -8.60 0.64
C GLY A 40 -1.91 -9.83 1.25
N GLU A 41 -2.44 -11.00 0.93
CA GLU A 41 -1.98 -12.26 1.54
C GLU A 41 -0.48 -12.46 1.32
N LYS A 42 0.25 -12.77 2.40
CA LYS A 42 1.73 -12.90 2.39
C LYS A 42 2.45 -11.66 1.85
N ASN A 43 1.82 -10.49 1.91
CA ASN A 43 2.32 -9.23 1.36
C ASN A 43 2.58 -9.27 -0.14
N CYS A 44 1.77 -10.01 -0.90
CA CYS A 44 1.88 -10.09 -2.36
C CYS A 44 1.97 -8.73 -3.09
N GLY A 45 1.45 -7.65 -2.49
CA GLY A 45 1.56 -6.30 -3.04
C GLY A 45 3.02 -5.84 -3.16
N ARG A 46 3.88 -6.27 -2.22
CA ARG A 46 5.32 -6.02 -2.26
C ARG A 46 5.94 -6.59 -3.53
N ASP A 47 5.79 -7.90 -3.72
CA ASP A 47 6.47 -8.60 -4.80
C ASP A 47 5.94 -8.11 -6.16
N LEU A 48 4.64 -7.85 -6.24
CA LEU A 48 4.01 -7.30 -7.44
C LEU A 48 4.57 -5.91 -7.82
N ILE A 49 4.71 -5.01 -6.85
CA ILE A 49 5.25 -3.67 -7.08
C ILE A 49 6.73 -3.73 -7.43
N ILE A 50 7.51 -4.57 -6.74
CA ILE A 50 8.95 -4.74 -7.03
C ILE A 50 9.15 -5.30 -8.44
N GLU A 51 8.37 -6.32 -8.85
CA GLU A 51 8.49 -6.96 -10.16
C GLU A 51 8.13 -6.01 -11.32
N ARG A 52 7.10 -5.17 -11.13
CA ARG A 52 6.51 -4.39 -12.23
C ARG A 52 6.94 -2.93 -12.25
N CYS A 53 7.43 -2.42 -11.13
CA CYS A 53 7.79 -1.02 -10.97
C CYS A 53 9.24 -0.94 -10.52
N SER A 54 9.51 -1.00 -9.22
CA SER A 54 10.85 -1.04 -8.66
C SER A 54 10.82 -1.28 -7.15
N LYS A 55 12.00 -1.50 -6.55
CA LYS A 55 12.15 -1.56 -5.09
C LYS A 55 11.89 -0.20 -4.44
N GLU A 56 12.28 0.88 -5.10
CA GLU A 56 12.10 2.25 -4.66
C GLU A 56 10.61 2.61 -4.61
N GLU A 57 9.85 2.25 -5.65
CA GLU A 57 8.39 2.42 -5.69
C GLU A 57 7.69 1.67 -4.54
N TRP A 58 8.12 0.44 -4.26
CA TRP A 58 7.62 -0.31 -3.11
C TRP A 58 7.87 0.42 -1.79
N VAL A 59 9.10 0.88 -1.55
CA VAL A 59 9.47 1.56 -0.31
C VAL A 59 8.66 2.85 -0.15
N GLY A 60 8.47 3.63 -1.22
CA GLY A 60 7.64 4.84 -1.23
C GLY A 60 6.19 4.52 -0.86
N PHE A 61 5.55 3.65 -1.64
CA PHE A 61 4.15 3.26 -1.44
C PHE A 61 3.89 2.70 -0.04
N ARG A 62 4.75 1.78 0.42
CA ARG A 62 4.67 1.18 1.76
C ARG A 62 4.73 2.23 2.86
N ASN A 63 5.66 3.18 2.76
CA ASN A 63 5.82 4.23 3.76
C ASN A 63 4.61 5.17 3.76
N SER A 64 4.07 5.53 2.60
CA SER A 64 2.88 6.37 2.49
C SER A 64 1.63 5.68 3.05
N MET A 65 1.46 4.38 2.78
CA MET A 65 0.37 3.58 3.37
C MET A 65 0.49 3.45 4.89
N ILE A 66 1.69 3.24 5.43
CA ILE A 66 1.92 3.24 6.89
C ILE A 66 1.50 4.59 7.51
N LYS A 67 1.91 5.72 6.91
CA LYS A 67 1.50 7.05 7.38
C LYS A 67 -0.02 7.22 7.32
N LEU A 68 -0.66 6.82 6.23
CA LEU A 68 -2.11 6.87 6.11
C LEU A 68 -2.80 6.06 7.23
N MET A 69 -2.33 4.84 7.48
CA MET A 69 -2.92 3.96 8.49
C MET A 69 -2.72 4.45 9.92
N THR A 70 -1.64 5.19 10.24
CA THR A 70 -1.52 5.83 11.57
C THR A 70 -2.65 6.83 11.86
N VAL A 71 -3.26 7.42 10.81
CA VAL A 71 -4.39 8.35 10.94
C VAL A 71 -5.73 7.61 10.81
N ALA A 72 -5.80 6.62 9.91
CA ALA A 72 -7.05 5.92 9.61
C ALA A 72 -7.42 4.87 10.67
N ASP A 73 -6.43 4.19 11.26
CA ASP A 73 -6.61 3.16 12.28
C ASP A 73 -5.43 3.17 13.27
N PRO A 74 -5.46 4.06 14.28
CA PRO A 74 -4.35 4.24 15.23
C PRO A 74 -4.02 3.01 16.07
N MET A 75 -4.93 2.03 16.14
CA MET A 75 -4.73 0.78 16.88
C MET A 75 -4.01 -0.29 16.04
N CYS A 76 -3.74 -0.01 14.77
CA CYS A 76 -3.05 -0.93 13.89
C CYS A 76 -1.57 -1.09 14.28
N ASP A 77 -1.14 -2.33 14.51
CA ASP A 77 0.30 -2.65 14.62
C ASP A 77 0.95 -2.57 13.24
N LEU A 78 1.57 -1.43 12.96
CA LEU A 78 2.22 -1.14 11.69
C LEU A 78 3.69 -1.55 11.64
N ASP A 79 4.30 -1.94 12.76
CA ASP A 79 5.73 -2.23 12.82
C ASP A 79 6.09 -3.48 12.02
N GLN A 80 5.16 -4.44 11.93
CA GLN A 80 5.27 -5.61 11.06
C GLN A 80 5.51 -5.25 9.57
N TYR A 81 5.08 -4.06 9.15
CA TYR A 81 5.15 -3.62 7.76
C TYR A 81 6.41 -2.80 7.44
N ARG A 82 7.13 -2.26 8.43
CA ARG A 82 8.26 -1.33 8.20
C ARG A 82 9.50 -1.99 7.57
N LYS A 83 9.60 -3.32 7.67
CA LYS A 83 10.77 -4.11 7.22
C LYS A 83 10.49 -4.97 5.99
N LEU A 84 9.26 -4.97 5.48
CA LEU A 84 8.89 -5.64 4.22
C LEU A 84 9.47 -4.89 3.03
#